data_AF-A0A529LXI0-F1
#
_entry.id   AF-A0A529LXI0-F1
#
_cell.length_a   1.000
_cell.length_b   1.000
_cell.length_c   1.000
_cell.angle_alpha   90.00
_cell.angle_beta   90.00
_cell.angle_gamma   90.00
#
_symmetry.space_group_name_H-M   'P 1'
#
loop_
_entity.id
_entity.type
_entity.pdbx_description
1 polymer ?
#
loop_
_entity_poly.entity_id
_entity_poly.type
_entity_poly.pdbx_seq_one_letter_code
_entity_poly.pdbx_strand_id
1 'polypeptide(L)' 'MLVLPKGVRHMPGYIARPAQEALVKEIRRVVQAAPLYVPAMPRTGKQMSVRMTN' A
#
# COMPACT_ATOMS: atom_id res chain seq x y z
N MET A 1 11.70 -8.55 -20.06
CA MET A 1 10.22 -8.50 -20.04
C MET A 1 9.76 -9.30 -18.84
N LEU A 2 9.04 -8.68 -17.88
CA LEU A 2 8.48 -9.40 -16.73
C LEU A 2 7.42 -10.38 -17.24
N VAL A 3 7.77 -11.66 -17.34
CA VAL A 3 6.80 -12.72 -17.65
C VAL A 3 6.06 -13.00 -16.35
N LEU A 4 4.77 -12.65 -16.32
CA LEU A 4 3.92 -12.87 -15.16
C LEU A 4 3.20 -14.22 -15.27
N PRO A 5 2.89 -14.87 -14.13
CA PRO A 5 2.14 -16.12 -14.14
C PRO A 5 0.79 -15.98 -14.86
N LYS A 6 0.29 -17.11 -15.41
CA LYS A 6 -1.02 -17.15 -16.04
C LYS A 6 -2.09 -16.62 -15.09
N GLY A 7 -2.92 -15.69 -15.58
CA GLY A 7 -3.98 -15.04 -14.81
C GLY A 7 -3.57 -13.71 -14.16
N VAL A 8 -2.29 -13.31 -14.23
CA VAL A 8 -1.83 -12.01 -13.74
C VAL A 8 -1.73 -11.00 -14.87
N ARG A 9 -2.31 -9.81 -14.67
CA ARG A 9 -2.18 -8.67 -15.58
C ARG A 9 -1.51 -7.52 -14.85
N HIS A 10 -0.39 -7.03 -15.40
CA HIS A 10 0.25 -5.80 -14.93
C HIS A 10 -0.13 -4.64 -15.84
N MET A 11 -0.77 -3.62 -15.27
CA MET A 11 -1.30 -2.45 -15.98
C MET A 11 -0.56 -1.19 -15.50
N PRO A 12 0.66 -0.93 -15.99
CA PRO A 12 1.43 0.24 -15.59
C PRO A 12 0.68 1.52 -15.97
N GLY A 13 0.62 2.49 -15.05
CA GLY A 13 -0.05 3.77 -15.29
C GLY A 13 -1.58 3.70 -15.41
N TYR A 14 -2.22 2.62 -14.97
CA TYR A 14 -3.68 2.44 -15.08
C TYR A 14 -4.48 3.55 -14.40
N ILE A 15 -4.01 4.03 -13.25
CA ILE A 15 -4.63 5.15 -12.55
C ILE A 15 -4.07 6.45 -13.14
N ALA A 16 -4.93 7.26 -13.77
CA ALA A 16 -4.53 8.56 -14.28
C ALA A 16 -4.05 9.49 -13.16
N ARG A 17 -3.17 10.43 -13.48
CA ARG A 17 -2.53 11.32 -12.50
C ARG A 17 -3.52 12.03 -11.55
N PRO A 18 -4.63 12.64 -12.03
CA PRO A 18 -5.60 13.28 -11.12
C PRO A 18 -6.23 12.31 -10.12
N ALA A 19 -6.48 11.07 -10.53
CA ALA A 19 -7.04 10.03 -9.66
C ALA A 19 -6.02 9.54 -8.61
N GLN A 20 -4.72 9.47 -8.97
CA GLN A 20 -3.67 9.18 -7.99
C GLN A 20 -3.61 10.26 -6.90
N GLU A 21 -3.69 11.53 -7.28
CA GLU A 21 -3.65 12.65 -6.34
C GLU A 21 -4.86 12.67 -5.40
N ALA A 22 -6.06 12.39 -5.94
CA ALA A 22 -7.26 12.22 -5.14
C ALA A 22 -7.11 11.07 -4.13
N LEU A 23 -6.62 9.90 -4.58
CA LEU A 23 -6.40 8.74 -3.72
C LEU A 23 -5.41 9.04 -2.58
N VAL A 24 -4.30 9.75 -2.87
CA VAL A 24 -3.33 10.16 -1.84
C VAL A 24 -3.97 11.06 -0.78
N LYS A 25 -4.86 11.99 -1.19
CA LYS A 25 -5.58 12.86 -0.24
C LYS A 25 -6.48 12.03 0.67
N GLU A 26 -7.23 11.08 0.13
CA GLU A 26 -8.10 10.21 0.94
C GLU A 26 -7.31 9.33 1.91
N ILE A 27 -6.22 8.70 1.45
CA ILE A 27 -5.34 7.90 2.31
C ILE A 27 -4.80 8.75 3.47
N ARG A 28 -4.40 10.00 3.22
CA ARG A 28 -3.91 10.89 4.28
C ARG A 28 -4.98 11.23 5.32
N ARG A 29 -6.25 11.34 4.93
CA ARG A 29 -7.36 11.51 5.88
C ARG A 29 -7.51 10.28 6.77
N VAL A 30 -7.47 9.08 6.19
CA VAL A 30 -7.51 7.82 6.97
C VAL A 30 -6.34 7.76 7.95
N VAL A 31 -5.12 8.10 7.50
CA VAL A 31 -3.93 8.09 8.37
C VAL A 31 -4.02 9.11 9.51
N GLN A 32 -4.72 10.22 9.34
CA GLN A 32 -4.97 11.16 10.44
C GLN A 32 -5.90 10.55 11.51
N ALA A 33 -6.91 9.79 11.09
CA ALA A 33 -7.82 9.11 12.00
C ALA A 33 -7.20 7.86 12.64
N ALA A 34 -6.39 7.12 11.89
CA ALA A 34 -5.69 5.92 12.31
C ALA A 34 -4.19 6.03 11.94
N PRO A 35 -3.35 6.53 12.87
CA PRO A 35 -1.93 6.74 12.61
C PRO A 35 -1.18 5.47 12.22
N LEU A 36 -0.20 5.62 11.34
CA LEU A 36 0.65 4.53 10.87
C LEU A 36 1.53 3.96 12.00
N TYR A 37 1.45 2.65 12.23
CA TYR A 37 2.30 1.90 13.16
C TYR A 37 3.23 0.92 12.43
N VAL A 38 4.24 0.41 13.14
CA VAL A 38 5.14 -0.64 12.64
C VAL A 38 4.66 -1.99 13.20
N PRO A 39 4.12 -2.90 12.37
CA PRO A 39 3.69 -4.20 12.84
C PRO A 39 4.90 -5.07 13.23
N ALA A 40 4.66 -6.01 14.15
CA ALA A 40 5.60 -7.02 14.58
C ALA A 40 5.21 -8.39 14.03
N MET A 41 6.19 -9.19 13.63
CA MET A 41 5.96 -10.54 13.10
C MET A 41 5.28 -11.43 14.17
N PRO A 42 4.18 -12.15 13.84
CA PRO A 42 3.37 -12.87 14.83
C PRO A 42 4.10 -13.89 15.70
N ARG A 43 5.23 -14.44 15.23
CA ARG A 43 5.98 -15.49 15.94
C ARG A 43 7.29 -15.03 16.56
N THR A 44 7.89 -13.97 16.04
CA THR A 44 9.25 -13.55 16.43
C THR A 44 9.27 -12.16 17.06
N GLY A 45 8.17 -11.41 17.00
CA GLY A 45 8.12 -10.02 17.47
C GLY A 45 8.98 -9.06 16.65
N LYS A 46 9.68 -9.54 15.61
CA LYS A 46 10.56 -8.70 14.80
C LYS A 46 9.74 -7.64 14.07
N GLN A 47 10.17 -6.38 14.19
CA GLN A 47 9.56 -5.26 13.48
C GLN A 47 9.68 -5.46 11.97
N MET A 48 8.58 -5.20 11.26
CA MET A 48 8.59 -5.15 9.80
C MET A 48 9.19 -3.82 9.32
N SER A 49 9.70 -3.78 8.10
CA SER A 49 10.21 -2.54 7.49
C SER A 49 9.12 -1.59 7.00
N VAL A 50 7.89 -2.09 6.92
CA VAL A 50 6.72 -1.35 6.46
C VAL A 50 5.98 -0.71 7.63
N ARG A 51 5.25 0.37 7.33
CA ARG A 51 4.25 0.94 8.23
C ARG A 51 2.85 0.66 7.68
N MET A 52 1.91 0.38 8.57
CA MET A 52 0.54 0.03 8.21
C MET A 52 -0.45 0.80 9.07
N THR A 53 -1.71 0.84 8.65
CA THR A 53 -2.84 1.34 9.43
C THR A 53 -4.02 0.38 9.23
N ASN A 54 -4.91 0.29 10.23
CA ASN A 54 -6.07 -0.61 10.24
C ASN A 54 -7.29 0.00 9.54
#